data_AF-A0A8C6G5N8-F1
#
_entry.id   AF-A0A8C6G5N8-F1
#
_cell.length_a   1.000
_cell.length_b   1.000
_cell.length_c   1.000
_cell.angle_alpha   90.00
_cell.angle_beta   90.00
_cell.angle_gamma   90.00
#
_symmetry.space_group_name_H-M   'P 1'
#
loop_
_entity.id
_entity.type
_entity.pdbx_description
1 polymer ?
#
loop_
_entity_poly.entity_id
_entity_poly.type
_entity_poly.pdbx_seq_one_letter_code
_entity_poly.pdbx_strand_id
1 'polypeptide(L)'
;MPWSWSCTCRALGPLHAPCISPAMWLAILLALCCLTSDTHGARPPDFCSKDLISSVKPGFPKTIETNNPGVLKAARLSVEKFNNCTNDIFLFKESHVSKALVQVVKGLKYMLEVKIGRTTCRKTMHHQLDNCDFQTNPALKRVSRRACLLSSFPPPQHTSTPQTQGDVPSQP
;
A
#
# COMPACT_ATOMS: atom_id res chain seq x y z
N MET A 1 0.52 5.84 -21.21
CA MET A 1 -0.32 5.14 -20.22
C MET A 1 0.36 5.29 -18.85
N PRO A 2 -0.12 6.16 -17.94
CA PRO A 2 0.59 6.47 -16.72
C PRO A 2 0.46 5.29 -15.75
N TRP A 3 1.57 4.91 -15.14
CA TRP A 3 1.66 3.78 -14.23
C TRP A 3 0.84 4.14 -12.98
N SER A 4 -0.36 3.58 -12.83
CA SER A 4 -1.25 3.93 -11.71
C SER A 4 -0.87 3.12 -10.48
N TRP A 5 -0.10 3.75 -9.58
CA TRP A 5 0.21 3.19 -8.27
C TRP A 5 -0.80 3.73 -7.25
N SER A 6 -1.63 2.86 -6.68
CA SER A 6 -2.45 3.22 -5.51
C SER A 6 -1.76 2.74 -4.24
N CYS A 7 -1.37 3.68 -3.38
CA CYS A 7 -0.72 3.41 -2.09
C CYS A 7 -1.57 3.95 -0.95
N THR A 8 -1.66 3.21 0.16
CA THR A 8 -2.24 3.72 1.41
C THR A 8 -1.41 3.23 2.59
N CYS A 9 -0.82 4.16 3.35
CA CYS A 9 -0.12 3.87 4.60
C CYS A 9 -0.90 4.43 5.79
N ARG A 10 -1.09 3.58 6.81
CA ARG A 10 -1.75 3.93 8.08
C ARG A 10 -0.81 3.62 9.25
N ALA A 11 -0.86 4.44 10.30
CA ALA A 11 -0.19 4.11 11.57
C ALA A 11 -0.81 2.86 12.20
N LEU A 12 0.03 1.98 12.72
CA LEU A 12 -0.40 0.93 13.65
C LEU A 12 -0.44 1.57 15.06
N GLY A 13 -1.63 1.97 15.53
CA GLY A 13 -1.81 2.69 16.81
C GLY A 13 -3.06 3.61 16.83
N PRO A 14 -3.32 4.34 17.93
CA PRO A 14 -4.51 5.18 18.08
C PRO A 14 -4.55 6.27 16.99
N LEU A 15 -5.76 6.48 16.48
CA LEU A 15 -6.08 7.01 15.16
C LEU A 15 -5.26 8.26 14.77
N HIS A 16 -4.37 8.10 13.79
CA HIS A 16 -3.91 9.21 12.96
C HIS A 16 -4.52 9.10 11.57
N ALA A 17 -4.84 10.25 10.99
CA ALA A 17 -5.52 10.38 9.71
C ALA A 17 -4.84 9.52 8.63
N PRO A 18 -5.61 8.69 7.90
CA PRO A 18 -5.08 8.01 6.72
C PRO A 18 -4.57 9.04 5.69
N CYS A 19 -3.46 8.73 5.02
CA CYS A 19 -3.04 9.43 3.81
C CYS A 19 -4.06 9.13 2.69
N ILE A 20 -5.22 9.77 2.76
CA ILE A 20 -6.28 9.67 1.77
C ILE A 20 -5.94 10.65 0.64
N SER A 21 -5.84 10.15 -0.58
CA SER A 21 -5.74 11.00 -1.77
C SER A 21 -6.91 12.00 -1.79
N PRO A 22 -6.69 13.30 -2.12
CA PRO A 22 -7.74 14.31 -2.13
C PRO A 22 -8.93 13.96 -3.04
N ALA A 23 -8.74 13.08 -4.03
CA ALA A 23 -9.81 12.54 -4.88
C ALA A 23 -10.91 11.76 -4.11
N MET A 24 -10.61 11.23 -2.92
CA MET A 24 -11.57 10.44 -2.14
C MET A 24 -12.50 11.30 -1.28
N TRP A 25 -12.12 12.54 -0.97
CA TRP A 25 -12.96 13.48 -0.22
C TRP A 25 -14.13 14.02 -1.05
N LEU A 26 -13.94 14.18 -2.37
CA LEU A 26 -14.99 14.60 -3.30
C LEU A 26 -16.10 13.54 -3.45
N ALA A 27 -15.76 12.25 -3.39
CA ALA A 27 -16.74 11.16 -3.50
C ALA A 27 -17.67 11.07 -2.27
N ILE A 28 -17.19 11.48 -1.09
CA ILE A 28 -17.98 11.45 0.16
C ILE A 28 -18.99 12.61 0.20
N LEU A 29 -18.65 13.78 -0.36
CA LEU A 29 -19.56 14.93 -0.45
C LEU A 29 -20.65 14.73 -1.51
N LEU A 30 -20.37 13.99 -2.59
CA LEU A 30 -21.35 13.69 -3.64
C LEU A 30 -22.42 12.65 -3.22
N ALA A 31 -22.16 11.85 -2.19
CA ALA A 31 -23.11 10.83 -1.71
C ALA A 31 -24.20 11.38 -0.78
N LEU A 32 -24.11 12.65 -0.33
CA LEU A 32 -25.09 13.24 0.58
C LEU A 32 -26.32 13.86 -0.11
N CYS A 33 -26.34 13.92 -1.45
CA CYS A 33 -27.47 14.50 -2.20
C CYS A 33 -28.62 13.51 -2.48
N CYS A 34 -28.47 12.21 -2.19
CA CYS A 34 -29.48 11.21 -2.57
C CYS A 34 -30.53 10.90 -1.48
N LEU A 35 -30.55 11.61 -0.35
CA LEU A 35 -31.45 11.28 0.77
C LEU A 35 -32.76 12.07 0.81
N THR A 36 -33.08 12.91 -0.18
CA THR A 36 -34.33 13.72 -0.16
C THR A 36 -35.19 13.63 -1.41
N SER A 37 -35.12 12.54 -2.18
CA SER A 37 -36.12 12.29 -3.22
C SER A 37 -36.35 10.79 -3.36
N ASP A 38 -37.48 10.31 -2.85
CA ASP A 38 -38.30 9.35 -3.59
C ASP A 38 -39.71 9.24 -2.99
N THR A 39 -40.67 9.77 -3.73
CA THR A 39 -42.10 9.47 -3.59
C THR A 39 -42.43 8.23 -4.42
N HIS A 40 -42.94 7.20 -3.74
CA HIS A 40 -43.89 6.18 -4.22
C HIS A 40 -43.49 5.28 -5.42
N GLY A 41 -43.19 4.02 -5.11
CA GLY A 41 -43.97 2.90 -5.63
C GLY A 41 -43.42 2.14 -6.83
N ALA A 42 -42.49 1.20 -6.60
CA ALA A 42 -42.48 -0.14 -7.19
C ALA A 42 -41.46 -1.03 -6.46
N ARG A 43 -41.83 -2.29 -6.18
CA ARG A 43 -41.00 -3.32 -5.54
C ARG A 43 -39.71 -3.60 -6.33
N PRO A 44 -38.53 -3.73 -5.69
CA PRO A 44 -37.46 -4.65 -6.11
C PRO A 44 -37.39 -5.83 -5.11
N PRO A 45 -36.68 -6.95 -5.34
CA PRO A 45 -35.57 -7.16 -6.27
C PRO A 45 -35.57 -8.53 -6.99
N ASP A 46 -34.91 -8.65 -8.14
CA ASP A 46 -34.21 -9.88 -8.54
C ASP A 46 -33.19 -9.55 -9.64
N PHE A 47 -32.36 -8.54 -9.39
CA PHE A 47 -31.19 -8.26 -10.22
C PHE A 47 -29.96 -8.87 -9.56
N CYS A 48 -29.92 -10.20 -9.48
CA CYS A 48 -28.65 -10.90 -9.42
C CYS A 48 -27.99 -10.84 -10.81
N SER A 49 -27.67 -9.65 -11.30
CA SER A 49 -26.61 -9.52 -12.29
C SER A 49 -25.31 -9.74 -11.56
N LYS A 50 -24.98 -11.02 -11.38
CA LYS A 50 -23.60 -11.44 -11.26
C LYS A 50 -22.94 -10.98 -12.56
N ASP A 51 -22.17 -9.90 -12.48
CA ASP A 51 -21.12 -9.60 -13.44
C ASP A 51 -20.18 -10.81 -13.51
N LEU A 52 -20.50 -11.75 -14.37
CA LEU A 52 -19.66 -12.90 -14.72
C LEU A 52 -18.54 -12.50 -15.68
N ILE A 53 -18.04 -11.26 -15.57
CA ILE A 53 -16.82 -10.79 -16.23
C ILE A 53 -15.91 -10.16 -15.17
N SER A 54 -15.38 -11.03 -14.30
CA SER A 54 -13.99 -11.03 -13.84
C SER A 54 -13.86 -12.00 -12.66
N SER A 55 -14.18 -13.29 -12.86
CA SER A 55 -13.86 -14.33 -11.87
C SER A 55 -12.36 -14.69 -11.92
N VAL A 56 -11.50 -13.67 -11.89
CA VAL A 56 -10.17 -13.84 -11.29
C VAL A 56 -10.40 -13.61 -9.82
N LYS A 57 -10.76 -14.68 -9.10
CA LYS A 57 -10.77 -14.65 -7.63
C LYS A 57 -9.40 -14.11 -7.21
N PRO A 58 -9.34 -12.96 -6.51
CA PRO A 58 -8.07 -12.47 -5.99
C PRO A 58 -7.37 -13.61 -5.28
N GLY A 59 -6.10 -13.85 -5.59
CA GLY A 59 -5.33 -14.87 -4.89
C GLY A 59 -5.41 -14.62 -3.39
N PHE A 60 -5.31 -15.68 -2.58
CA PHE A 60 -5.17 -15.46 -1.14
C PHE A 60 -3.82 -14.77 -0.87
N PRO A 61 -3.72 -13.77 0.02
CA PRO A 61 -2.45 -13.16 0.38
C PRO A 61 -1.47 -14.23 0.88
N LYS A 62 -0.28 -14.27 0.28
CA LYS A 62 0.79 -15.19 0.68
C LYS A 62 1.92 -14.40 1.32
N THR A 63 2.54 -14.97 2.34
CA THR A 63 3.77 -14.42 2.92
C THR A 63 4.88 -14.43 1.87
N ILE A 64 5.63 -13.34 1.82
CA ILE A 64 6.80 -13.17 0.95
C ILE A 64 7.95 -12.65 1.82
N GLU A 65 9.17 -13.04 1.45
CA GLU A 65 10.38 -12.60 2.14
C GLU A 65 10.50 -11.06 2.17
N THR A 66 10.88 -10.52 3.32
CA THR A 66 10.95 -9.06 3.53
C THR A 66 12.11 -8.40 2.80
N ASN A 67 13.13 -9.18 2.42
CA ASN A 67 14.27 -8.77 1.60
C ASN A 67 13.99 -8.90 0.08
N ASN A 68 12.80 -9.36 -0.32
CA ASN A 68 12.45 -9.47 -1.73
C ASN A 68 12.53 -8.09 -2.41
N PRO A 69 13.14 -7.97 -3.61
CA PRO A 69 13.32 -6.67 -4.26
C PRO A 69 12.00 -5.94 -4.54
N GLY A 70 10.91 -6.68 -4.83
CA GLY A 70 9.58 -6.12 -4.97
C GLY A 70 9.04 -5.52 -3.67
N VAL A 71 9.30 -6.18 -2.54
CA VAL A 71 8.93 -5.71 -1.20
C VAL A 71 9.73 -4.46 -0.81
N LEU A 72 11.05 -4.46 -1.04
CA LEU A 72 11.90 -3.30 -0.74
C LEU A 72 11.49 -2.08 -1.58
N LYS A 73 11.24 -2.28 -2.88
CA LYS A 73 10.71 -1.23 -3.75
C LYS A 73 9.34 -0.73 -3.28
N ALA A 74 8.47 -1.65 -2.86
CA ALA A 74 7.16 -1.29 -2.35
C ALA A 74 7.21 -0.51 -1.04
N ALA A 75 8.13 -0.89 -0.13
CA ALA A 75 8.40 -0.15 1.10
C ALA A 75 8.90 1.26 0.80
N ARG A 76 9.85 1.40 -0.13
CA ARG A 76 10.41 2.69 -0.53
C ARG A 76 9.34 3.63 -1.09
N LEU A 77 8.57 3.17 -2.06
CA LEU A 77 7.47 3.95 -2.64
C LEU A 77 6.42 4.35 -1.60
N SER A 78 6.15 3.46 -0.64
CA SER A 78 5.23 3.74 0.47
C SER A 78 5.72 4.89 1.35
N VAL A 79 7.03 4.93 1.65
CA VAL A 79 7.64 6.00 2.43
C VAL A 79 7.73 7.31 1.65
N GLU A 80 8.05 7.26 0.36
CA GLU A 80 8.05 8.45 -0.50
C GLU A 80 6.65 9.08 -0.58
N LYS A 81 5.61 8.25 -0.74
CA LYS A 81 4.23 8.71 -0.72
C LYS A 81 3.87 9.30 0.64
N PHE A 82 4.28 8.65 1.73
CA PHE A 82 4.08 9.15 3.09
C PHE A 82 4.71 10.54 3.26
N ASN A 83 5.97 10.72 2.85
CA ASN A 83 6.66 12.00 2.90
C ASN A 83 5.91 13.08 2.13
N ASN A 84 5.38 12.75 0.94
CA ASN A 84 4.60 13.69 0.15
C ASN A 84 3.29 14.10 0.85
N CYS A 85 2.59 13.14 1.45
CA CYS A 85 1.31 13.38 2.15
C CYS A 85 1.47 14.09 3.50
N THR A 86 2.61 13.96 4.18
CA THR A 86 2.82 14.62 5.48
C THR A 86 3.47 15.99 5.36
N ASN A 87 3.09 16.91 6.25
CA ASN A 87 3.68 18.25 6.38
C ASN A 87 4.86 18.29 7.38
N ASP A 88 5.53 17.17 7.65
CA ASP A 88 6.74 17.18 8.49
C ASP A 88 7.88 17.90 7.75
N ILE A 89 8.68 18.67 8.48
CA ILE A 89 9.83 19.40 7.92
C ILE A 89 10.98 18.45 7.52
N PHE A 90 11.02 17.25 8.10
CA PHE A 90 12.01 16.22 7.81
C PHE A 90 11.42 15.08 6.99
N LEU A 91 12.26 14.46 6.16
CA LEU A 91 11.90 13.23 5.45
C LEU A 91 11.90 12.04 6.41
N PHE A 92 11.02 11.07 6.15
CA PHE A 92 11.07 9.74 6.75
C PHE A 92 11.72 8.74 5.79
N LYS A 93 12.41 7.76 6.35
CA LYS A 93 13.04 6.63 5.65
C LYS A 93 12.56 5.31 6.23
N GLU A 94 12.42 4.29 5.40
CA GLU A 94 12.19 2.91 5.82
C GLU A 94 13.38 2.40 6.64
N SER A 95 13.14 1.96 7.87
CA SER A 95 14.18 1.38 8.72
C SER A 95 14.14 -0.14 8.76
N HIS A 96 12.94 -0.73 8.71
CA HIS A 96 12.78 -2.18 8.75
C HIS A 96 11.41 -2.62 8.24
N VAL A 97 11.38 -3.60 7.33
CA VAL A 97 10.16 -4.29 6.91
C VAL A 97 9.94 -5.49 7.84
N SER A 98 8.91 -5.43 8.69
CA SER A 98 8.65 -6.44 9.71
C SER A 98 7.80 -7.60 9.18
N LYS A 99 6.87 -7.32 8.26
CA LYS A 99 6.01 -8.32 7.62
C LYS A 99 5.71 -7.90 6.19
N ALA A 100 5.63 -8.88 5.30
CA ALA A 100 5.25 -8.65 3.91
C ALA A 100 4.34 -9.78 3.41
N LEU A 101 3.22 -9.39 2.82
CA LEU A 101 2.32 -10.28 2.09
C LEU A 101 2.18 -9.78 0.66
N VAL A 102 1.98 -10.69 -0.28
CA VAL A 102 1.67 -10.38 -1.68
C VAL A 102 0.37 -11.07 -2.09
N GLN A 103 -0.44 -10.34 -2.86
CA GLN A 103 -1.70 -10.83 -3.39
C GLN A 103 -1.74 -10.57 -4.91
N VAL A 104 -1.99 -11.63 -5.68
CA VAL A 104 -2.23 -11.51 -7.13
C VAL A 104 -3.67 -11.05 -7.36
N VAL A 105 -3.82 -9.93 -8.05
CA VAL A 105 -5.10 -9.34 -8.49
C VAL A 105 -5.02 -9.11 -10.01
N LYS A 106 -5.54 -8.01 -10.56
CA LYS A 106 -5.21 -7.57 -11.95
C LYS A 106 -3.71 -7.17 -12.13
N GLY A 107 -2.88 -7.40 -11.11
CA GLY A 107 -1.53 -6.90 -10.85
C GLY A 107 -1.02 -7.45 -9.51
N LEU A 108 0.00 -6.84 -8.90
CA LEU A 108 0.50 -7.25 -7.58
C LEU A 108 0.05 -6.27 -6.49
N LYS A 109 -0.52 -6.79 -5.40
CA LYS A 109 -0.84 -6.01 -4.20
C LYS A 109 0.06 -6.46 -3.04
N TYR A 110 0.95 -5.58 -2.62
CA TYR A 110 1.80 -5.75 -1.45
C TYR A 110 1.11 -5.21 -0.21
N MET A 111 1.20 -5.96 0.89
CA MET A 111 0.69 -5.59 2.20
C MET A 111 1.86 -5.66 3.19
N LEU A 112 2.36 -4.50 3.60
CA LEU A 112 3.61 -4.37 4.33
C LEU A 112 3.37 -3.82 5.74
N GLU A 113 4.07 -4.38 6.72
CA GLU A 113 4.29 -3.72 8.01
C GLU A 113 5.72 -3.16 8.01
N VAL A 114 5.84 -1.84 7.90
CA VAL A 114 7.12 -1.13 7.79
C VAL A 114 7.33 -0.22 8.99
N LYS A 115 8.53 -0.23 9.55
CA LYS A 115 9.00 0.81 10.46
C LYS A 115 9.59 1.93 9.62
N ILE A 116 9.10 3.14 9.84
CA ILE A 116 9.66 4.36 9.28
C ILE A 116 10.30 5.18 10.39
N GLY A 117 11.45 5.80 10.08
CA GLY A 117 12.18 6.67 10.98
C GLY A 117 12.35 8.07 10.38
N ARG A 118 12.24 9.11 11.21
CA ARG A 118 12.56 10.48 10.81
C ARG A 118 14.06 10.61 10.54
N THR A 119 14.40 11.31 9.47
CA THR A 119 15.78 11.56 9.03
C THR A 119 16.24 12.98 9.34
N THR A 120 17.54 13.23 9.16
CA THR A 120 18.14 14.56 9.24
C THR A 120 17.86 15.42 8.01
N CYS A 121 17.51 14.80 6.88
CA CYS A 121 17.18 15.48 5.64
C CYS A 121 15.88 16.29 5.76
N ARG A 122 15.94 17.54 5.30
CA ARG A 122 14.76 18.40 5.20
C ARG A 122 14.00 18.15 3.90
N LYS A 123 12.68 18.23 3.95
CA LYS A 123 11.79 18.02 2.80
C LYS A 123 11.94 19.08 1.70
N THR A 124 12.40 20.28 2.05
CA THR A 124 12.59 21.42 1.11
C THR A 124 13.76 21.24 0.16
N MET A 125 14.65 20.29 0.43
CA MET A 125 15.82 20.02 -0.41
C MET A 125 15.59 18.72 -1.18
N HIS A 126 15.99 18.68 -2.45
CA HIS A 126 15.87 17.51 -3.32
C HIS A 126 16.90 16.43 -2.97
N HIS A 127 16.81 15.86 -1.77
CA HIS A 127 17.67 14.77 -1.34
C HIS A 127 17.18 13.43 -1.88
N GLN A 128 18.12 12.59 -2.29
CA GLN A 128 17.87 11.15 -2.42
C GLN A 128 17.77 10.55 -1.02
N LEU A 129 16.67 9.84 -0.74
CA LEU A 129 16.38 9.34 0.61
C LEU A 129 17.38 8.25 1.06
N ASP A 130 18.13 7.64 0.14
CA ASP A 130 19.21 6.69 0.46
C ASP A 130 20.38 7.35 1.21
N ASN A 131 20.65 8.63 0.93
CA ASN A 131 21.72 9.40 1.56
C ASN A 131 21.27 10.10 2.85
N CYS A 132 20.03 9.85 3.30
CA CYS A 132 19.47 10.45 4.51
C CYS A 132 19.67 9.52 5.71
N ASP A 133 20.39 10.02 6.72
CA ASP A 133 20.59 9.34 7.99
C ASP A 133 19.42 9.56 8.95
N PHE A 134 19.22 8.62 9.86
CA PHE A 134 18.20 8.73 10.89
C PHE A 134 18.54 9.81 11.93
N GLN A 135 17.52 10.45 12.48
CA GLN A 135 17.69 11.42 13.56
C GLN A 135 18.35 10.79 14.80
N THR A 136 19.49 11.34 15.20
CA THR A 136 20.21 10.98 16.43
C THR A 136 19.75 11.82 17.62
N ASN A 137 19.26 13.04 17.39
CA ASN A 137 18.74 13.91 18.46
C ASN A 137 17.49 13.28 19.09
N PRO A 138 17.48 12.98 20.41
CA PRO A 138 16.34 12.34 21.08
C PRO A 138 15.03 13.12 20.95
N ALA A 139 15.08 14.46 20.94
CA ALA A 139 13.89 15.31 20.81
C ALA A 139 13.26 15.25 19.41
N LEU A 140 14.07 14.97 18.38
CA LEU A 140 13.62 14.87 16.99
C LEU A 140 13.46 13.43 16.54
N LYS A 141 13.98 12.45 17.28
CA LYS A 141 13.89 11.04 16.94
C LYS A 141 12.43 10.59 16.95
N ARG A 142 11.94 10.15 15.80
CA ARG A 142 10.58 9.61 15.66
C ARG A 142 10.63 8.35 14.81
N VAL A 143 10.13 7.26 15.38
CA VAL A 143 9.98 5.98 14.69
C VAL A 143 8.52 5.55 14.81
N SER A 144 7.94 5.10 13.70
CA SER A 144 6.54 4.67 13.67
C SER A 144 6.39 3.40 12.84
N ARG A 145 5.60 2.45 13.35
CA ARG A 145 5.15 1.29 12.57
C ARG A 145 3.96 1.70 11.71
N ARG A 146 4.03 1.36 10.43
CA ARG A 146 3.01 1.66 9.43
C ARG A 146 2.58 0.37 8.75
N ALA A 147 1.27 0.22 8.57
CA ALA A 147 0.72 -0.73 7.63
C ALA A 147 0.56 -0.03 6.28
N CYS A 148 1.21 -0.55 5.24
CA CYS A 148 1.20 0.02 3.90
C CYS A 148 0.65 -0.98 2.89
N LEU A 149 -0.35 -0.55 2.13
CA LEU A 149 -0.90 -1.29 1.00
C LEU A 149 -0.41 -0.64 -0.28
N LEU A 150 0.23 -1.40 -1.15
CA LEU A 150 0.71 -0.92 -2.45
C LEU A 150 0.22 -1.83 -3.56
N SER A 151 -0.41 -1.25 -4.57
CA SER A 151 -0.80 -1.95 -5.79
C SER A 151 0.03 -1.51 -6.99
N SER A 152 0.48 -2.48 -7.79
CA SER A 152 1.30 -2.30 -8.98
C SER A 152 0.56 -2.86 -10.20
N PHE A 153 0.38 -2.00 -11.22
CA PHE A 153 -0.23 -2.34 -12.50
C PHE A 153 0.56 -1.69 -13.66
N PRO A 154 0.90 -2.43 -14.74
CA PRO A 154 0.83 -3.89 -14.89
C PRO A 154 1.81 -4.59 -13.92
N PRO A 155 1.68 -5.92 -13.67
CA PRO A 155 2.64 -6.63 -12.83
C PRO A 155 4.08 -6.40 -13.35
N PRO A 156 5.06 -6.19 -12.47
CA PRO A 156 6.44 -5.96 -12.88
C PRO A 156 6.94 -7.14 -13.73
N GLN A 157 7.39 -6.84 -14.95
CA GLN A 157 8.00 -7.82 -15.85
C GLN A 157 9.41 -8.13 -15.35
N HIS A 158 9.58 -9.13 -14.47
CA HIS A 158 10.89 -9.72 -14.18
C HIS A 158 10.78 -11.23 -13.95
N THR A 159 11.32 -11.95 -14.93
CA THR A 159 11.86 -13.32 -14.94
C THR A 159 11.11 -14.36 -14.11
N SER A 160 10.36 -15.22 -14.81
CA SER A 160 9.88 -16.51 -14.34
C SER A 160 11.00 -17.31 -13.65
N THR A 161 10.98 -17.39 -12.33
CA THR A 161 11.45 -18.59 -11.66
C THR A 161 10.19 -19.37 -11.28
N PRO A 162 9.95 -20.55 -11.87
CA PRO A 162 8.92 -21.44 -11.37
C PRO A 162 9.21 -21.70 -9.90
N GLN A 163 8.21 -21.57 -9.02
CA GLN A 163 8.31 -22.20 -7.71
C GLN A 163 8.34 -23.70 -7.96
N THR A 164 9.54 -24.28 -8.04
CA THR A 164 9.71 -25.73 -8.01
C THR A 164 9.15 -26.20 -6.67
N GLN A 165 7.99 -26.83 -6.76
CA GLN A 165 7.42 -27.62 -5.70
C GLN A 165 8.44 -28.71 -5.36
N GLY A 166 8.94 -28.72 -4.13
CA GLY A 166 9.99 -29.63 -3.72
C GLY A 166 9.60 -31.09 -3.98
N ASP A 167 10.40 -31.77 -4.80
CA ASP A 167 10.39 -33.21 -4.96
C ASP A 167 10.63 -33.88 -3.60
N VAL A 168 9.73 -34.81 -3.25
CA VAL A 168 9.87 -35.72 -2.12
C VAL A 168 11.00 -36.71 -2.43
N PRO A 169 12.01 -36.89 -1.55
CA PRO A 169 13.01 -37.93 -1.76
C PRO A 169 12.37 -39.30 -1.57
N SER A 170 12.33 -40.09 -2.63
CA SER A 170 12.23 -41.56 -2.51
C SER A 170 13.58 -42.07 -2.01
N GLN A 171 13.58 -42.72 -0.85
CA GLN A 171 14.74 -43.44 -0.30
C GLN A 171 14.39 -44.93 -0.14
N PRO A 172 15.41 -45.80 -0.03
CA PRO A 172 15.63 -46.94 -0.91
C PRO A 172 14.84 -48.20 -0.58
#